data_AF-A0A4P8XS09-F1
#
_entry.id   AF-A0A4P8XS09-F1
#
_cell.length_a   1.000
_cell.length_b   1.000
_cell.length_c   1.000
_cell.angle_alpha   90.00
_cell.angle_beta   90.00
_cell.angle_gamma   90.00
#
_symmetry.space_group_name_H-M   'P 1'
#
loop_
_entity.id
_entity.type
_entity.pdbx_description
1 polymer ?
#
loop_
_entity_poly.entity_id
_entity_poly.type
_entity_poly.pdbx_seq_one_letter_code
_entity_poly.pdbx_strand_id
1 'polypeptide(L)'
;MIMYAPGSRNIYEDFVVETDILFFKTGSHSLVSFHGKNYNIKKRMSADRMTALLSGKQFYNVGGSCYVNVDKITEVEQGIIYFGEKSPTAKVLRIPRWRQEPLKRFLASSKQPVS
;
A
#
# COMPACT_ATOMS: atom_id res chain seq x y z
N MET A 1 -6.58 31.38 22.36
CA MET A 1 -6.52 31.32 20.89
C MET A 1 -5.35 30.41 20.53
N ILE A 2 -5.63 29.19 20.07
CA ILE A 2 -4.59 28.22 19.71
C ILE A 2 -4.19 28.53 18.26
N MET A 3 -2.94 28.91 18.06
CA MET A 3 -2.38 29.19 16.73
C MET A 3 -2.15 27.85 16.02
N TYR A 4 -2.89 27.57 14.95
CA TYR A 4 -2.58 26.45 14.07
C TYR A 4 -1.28 26.76 13.31
N ALA A 5 -0.31 25.86 13.36
CA ALA A 5 0.92 25.98 12.57
C ALA A 5 0.58 25.92 11.07
N PRO A 6 1.03 26.88 10.25
CA PRO A 6 0.81 26.83 8.81
C PRO A 6 1.64 25.67 8.23
N GLY A 7 0.97 24.65 7.68
CA GLY A 7 1.65 23.59 6.93
C GLY A 7 1.36 22.15 7.36
N SER A 8 0.42 21.88 8.28
CA SER A 8 0.00 20.50 8.53
C SER A 8 -0.82 19.97 7.33
N ARG A 9 -0.17 19.25 6.41
CA ARG A 9 -0.84 18.54 5.31
C ARG A 9 -1.97 17.69 5.89
N ASN A 10 -3.20 17.90 5.41
CA ASN A 10 -4.33 17.10 5.85
C ASN A 10 -4.25 15.73 5.18
N ILE A 11 -3.72 14.73 5.89
CA ILE A 11 -3.53 13.37 5.36
C ILE A 11 -4.85 12.77 4.83
N TYR A 12 -6.01 13.17 5.39
CA TYR A 12 -7.30 12.64 4.96
C TYR A 12 -7.77 13.18 3.61
N GLU A 13 -7.28 14.36 3.22
CA GLU A 13 -7.66 15.04 1.98
C GLU A 13 -6.57 14.92 0.91
N ASP A 14 -5.30 14.99 1.33
CA ASP A 14 -4.16 15.24 0.46
C ASP A 14 -3.14 14.09 0.40
N PHE A 15 -3.45 12.88 0.86
CA PHE A 15 -2.48 11.77 0.75
C PHE A 15 -2.14 11.43 -0.70
N VAL A 16 -0.88 11.08 -0.95
CA VAL A 16 -0.34 10.63 -2.22
C VAL A 16 -0.21 9.12 -2.11
N VAL A 17 -0.91 8.40 -3.00
CA VAL A 17 -1.08 6.96 -2.90
C VAL A 17 0.27 6.24 -2.94
N GLU A 18 1.16 6.68 -3.80
CA GLU A 18 2.44 6.06 -4.07
C GLU A 18 3.44 6.22 -2.91
N THR A 19 3.38 7.35 -2.20
CA THR A 19 4.34 7.67 -1.14
C THR A 19 3.81 7.33 0.24
N ASP A 20 2.51 7.47 0.47
CA ASP A 20 1.94 7.46 1.82
C ASP A 20 1.22 6.15 2.15
N ILE A 21 0.86 5.35 1.13
CA ILE A 21 0.08 4.12 1.28
C ILE A 21 0.95 2.88 1.16
N LEU A 22 0.79 1.97 2.12
CA LEU A 22 1.47 0.67 2.20
C LEU A 22 0.76 -0.38 1.35
N PHE A 23 -0.57 -0.42 1.42
CA PHE A 23 -1.42 -1.27 0.61
C PHE A 23 -2.83 -0.70 0.54
N PHE A 24 -3.61 -1.12 -0.44
CA PHE A 24 -5.03 -0.81 -0.51
C PHE A 24 -5.87 -2.03 -0.81
N LYS A 25 -7.14 -1.94 -0.46
CA LYS A 25 -8.16 -2.95 -0.76
C LYS A 25 -9.29 -2.31 -1.55
N THR A 26 -9.59 -2.87 -2.72
CA THR A 26 -10.79 -2.50 -3.45
C THR A 26 -12.01 -3.19 -2.84
N GLY A 27 -13.12 -2.49 -2.81
CA GLY A 27 -14.40 -2.97 -2.32
C GLY A 27 -15.49 -2.78 -3.36
N SER A 28 -16.73 -3.04 -2.94
CA SER A 28 -17.91 -2.80 -3.77
C SER A 28 -18.13 -1.30 -4.02
N HIS A 29 -18.83 -0.99 -5.12
CA HIS A 29 -19.30 0.36 -5.46
C HIS A 29 -18.16 1.41 -5.46
N SER A 30 -17.02 1.00 -6.01
CA SER A 30 -15.81 1.83 -6.17
C SER A 30 -15.19 2.36 -4.87
N LEU A 31 -15.54 1.76 -3.72
CA LEU A 31 -14.91 2.10 -2.45
C LEU A 31 -13.52 1.48 -2.37
N VAL A 32 -12.52 2.29 -2.05
CA VAL A 32 -11.14 1.83 -1.80
C VAL A 32 -10.77 2.14 -0.36
N SER A 33 -10.21 1.15 0.33
CA SER A 33 -9.62 1.32 1.66
C SER A 33 -8.10 1.39 1.51
N PHE A 34 -7.53 2.57 1.70
CA PHE A 34 -6.10 2.82 1.70
C PHE A 34 -5.53 2.67 3.12
N HIS A 35 -4.42 1.96 3.25
CA HIS A 35 -3.77 1.69 4.52
C HIS A 35 -2.38 2.33 4.53
N GLY A 36 -2.23 3.45 5.25
CA GLY A 36 -0.94 4.08 5.53
C GLY A 36 -0.29 3.49 6.79
N LYS A 37 0.89 3.99 7.18
CA LYS A 37 1.65 3.47 8.35
C LYS A 37 0.82 3.45 9.64
N ASN A 38 0.18 4.58 9.97
CA ASN A 38 -0.53 4.77 11.24
C ASN A 38 -2.01 5.15 11.07
N TYR A 39 -2.55 5.05 9.85
CA TYR A 39 -3.92 5.46 9.53
C TYR A 39 -4.52 4.58 8.43
N ASN A 40 -5.85 4.65 8.28
CA ASN A 40 -6.58 4.07 7.16
C ASN A 40 -7.57 5.12 6.62
N ILE A 41 -7.72 5.21 5.31
CA ILE A 41 -8.66 6.13 4.64
C ILE A 41 -9.57 5.32 3.73
N LYS A 42 -10.87 5.60 3.77
CA LYS A 42 -11.83 5.04 2.81
C LYS A 42 -12.27 6.14 1.85
N LYS A 43 -12.11 5.91 0.55
CA LYS A 43 -12.48 6.89 -0.48
C LYS A 43 -13.19 6.20 -1.63
N ARG A 44 -14.28 6.79 -2.14
CA ARG A 44 -14.86 6.36 -3.41
C ARG A 44 -14.01 6.92 -4.54
N MET A 45 -13.69 6.07 -5.50
CA MET A 45 -12.93 6.44 -6.70
C MET A 45 -13.85 6.38 -7.91
N SER A 46 -13.65 7.27 -8.88
CA SER A 46 -14.25 7.08 -10.21
C SER A 46 -13.64 5.85 -10.90
N ALA A 47 -14.31 5.33 -11.93
CA ALA A 47 -13.79 4.22 -12.73
C ALA A 47 -12.39 4.53 -13.29
N ASP A 48 -12.20 5.72 -13.88
CA ASP A 48 -10.90 6.13 -14.45
C ASP A 48 -9.78 6.18 -13.40
N ARG A 49 -10.09 6.69 -12.21
CA ARG A 49 -9.12 6.75 -11.10
C ARG A 49 -8.80 5.36 -10.57
N MET A 50 -9.77 4.45 -10.57
CA MET A 50 -9.54 3.05 -10.23
C MET A 50 -8.63 2.38 -11.27
N THR A 51 -8.91 2.55 -12.56
CA THR A 51 -8.08 1.99 -13.65
C THR A 51 -6.65 2.51 -13.58
N ALA A 52 -6.46 3.81 -13.36
CA ALA A 52 -5.15 4.42 -13.16
C ALA A 52 -4.43 3.82 -11.94
N LEU A 53 -5.13 3.67 -10.82
CA LEU A 53 -4.58 3.07 -9.60
C LEU A 53 -4.16 1.60 -9.81
N LEU A 54 -4.99 0.82 -10.50
CA LEU A 54 -4.75 -0.61 -10.74
C LEU A 54 -3.70 -0.89 -11.82
N SER A 55 -3.42 0.08 -12.70
CA SER A 55 -2.36 -0.02 -13.72
C SER A 55 -1.00 0.44 -13.20
N GLY A 56 -0.92 0.98 -11.98
CA GLY A 56 0.32 1.43 -11.37
C GLY A 56 1.30 0.28 -11.12
N LYS A 57 2.49 0.35 -11.72
CA LYS A 57 3.55 -0.68 -11.60
C LYS A 57 4.05 -0.90 -10.16
N GLN A 58 3.87 0.09 -9.30
CA GLN A 58 4.25 0.03 -7.89
C GLN A 58 3.33 -0.87 -7.05
N PHE A 59 2.13 -1.21 -7.57
CA PHE A 59 1.16 -2.01 -6.83
C PHE A 59 1.06 -3.43 -7.37
N TYR A 60 1.37 -4.40 -6.50
CA TYR A 60 1.27 -5.82 -6.83
C TYR A 60 -0.01 -6.42 -6.22
N ASN A 61 -0.79 -7.14 -7.02
CA ASN A 61 -1.97 -7.86 -6.51
C ASN A 61 -1.54 -9.09 -5.69
N VAL A 62 -1.76 -9.05 -4.37
CA VAL A 62 -1.44 -10.18 -3.48
C VAL A 62 -2.61 -11.15 -3.28
N GLY A 63 -3.71 -10.96 -4.00
CA GLY A 63 -4.87 -11.84 -4.02
C GLY A 63 -6.17 -11.08 -3.81
N GLY A 64 -7.22 -11.54 -4.50
CA GLY A 64 -8.54 -10.92 -4.46
C GLY A 64 -8.45 -9.42 -4.76
N SER A 65 -9.04 -8.62 -3.87
CA SER A 65 -9.08 -7.16 -3.98
C SER A 65 -7.91 -6.43 -3.31
N CYS A 66 -6.83 -7.12 -2.91
CA CYS A 66 -5.73 -6.55 -2.13
C CYS A 66 -4.48 -6.29 -2.98
N TYR A 67 -3.98 -5.06 -2.94
CA TYR A 67 -2.83 -4.58 -3.70
C TYR A 67 -1.81 -3.96 -2.76
N VAL A 68 -0.57 -4.40 -2.84
CA VAL A 68 0.52 -3.95 -1.96
C VAL A 68 1.48 -3.03 -2.72
N ASN A 69 1.91 -1.96 -2.07
CA ASN A 69 2.97 -1.10 -2.58
C ASN A 69 4.33 -1.80 -2.41
N VAL A 70 4.94 -2.20 -3.51
CA VAL A 70 6.17 -3.01 -3.51
C VAL A 70 7.39 -2.24 -3.04
N ASP A 71 7.40 -0.92 -3.22
CA ASP A 71 8.51 -0.04 -2.80
C ASP A 71 8.53 0.14 -1.29
N LYS A 72 7.41 -0.12 -0.61
CA LYS A 72 7.29 -0.04 0.84
C LYS A 72 7.58 -1.37 1.54
N ILE A 73 7.75 -2.46 0.80
CA ILE A 73 8.03 -3.78 1.38
C ILE A 73 9.49 -3.82 1.84
N THR A 74 9.69 -4.03 3.15
CA THR A 74 11.01 -4.32 3.70
C THR A 74 11.30 -5.81 3.72
N GLU A 75 10.29 -6.63 4.02
CA GLU A 75 10.47 -8.08 4.12
C GLU A 75 9.17 -8.85 3.84
N VAL A 76 9.30 -10.09 3.37
CA VAL A 76 8.19 -11.03 3.26
C VAL A 76 8.60 -12.39 3.84
N GLU A 77 7.92 -12.84 4.89
CA GLU A 77 8.17 -14.15 5.50
C GLU A 77 6.93 -14.71 6.18
N GLN A 78 6.82 -16.04 6.24
CA GLN A 78 5.73 -16.76 6.91
C GLN A 78 4.31 -16.34 6.45
N GLY A 79 4.16 -15.80 5.24
CA GLY A 79 2.89 -15.24 4.74
C GLY A 79 2.57 -13.84 5.28
N ILE A 80 3.57 -13.09 5.75
CA ILE A 80 3.45 -11.74 6.27
C ILE A 80 4.34 -10.81 5.45
N ILE A 81 3.80 -9.67 5.05
CA ILE A 81 4.52 -8.55 4.46
C ILE A 81 4.75 -7.49 5.54
N TYR A 82 5.99 -7.06 5.66
CA TYR A 82 6.43 -6.00 6.58
C TYR A 82 6.77 -4.72 5.81
N PHE A 83 6.49 -3.58 6.44
CA PHE A 83 6.61 -2.24 5.84
C PHE A 83 7.53 -1.30 6.67
N GLY A 84 8.65 -1.83 7.14
CA GLY A 84 9.54 -1.17 8.08
C GLY A 84 10.01 -2.11 9.19
N GLU A 85 10.12 -1.57 10.40
CA GLU A 85 10.46 -2.32 11.60
C GLU A 85 9.39 -3.35 11.98
N LYS A 86 9.81 -4.48 12.54
CA LYS A 86 8.92 -5.54 13.06
C LYS A 86 8.51 -5.26 14.50
N SER A 87 8.00 -4.06 14.79
CA SER A 87 7.49 -3.73 16.12
C SER A 87 6.08 -4.30 16.34
N PRO A 88 5.64 -4.53 17.58
CA PRO A 88 4.28 -5.03 17.86
C PRO A 88 3.15 -4.12 17.36
N THR A 89 3.43 -2.84 17.15
CA THR A 89 2.47 -1.83 16.68
C THR A 89 2.62 -1.55 15.19
N ALA A 90 3.64 -2.10 14.53
CA ALA A 90 3.88 -1.88 13.11
C ALA A 90 2.75 -2.49 12.28
N LYS A 91 2.33 -1.76 11.24
CA LYS A 91 1.36 -2.28 10.28
C LYS A 91 2.02 -3.40 9.47
N VAL A 92 1.32 -4.52 9.38
CA VAL A 92 1.71 -5.68 8.57
C VAL A 92 0.55 -6.12 7.69
N LEU A 93 0.84 -6.83 6.61
CA LEU A 93 -0.18 -7.41 5.74
C LEU A 93 0.01 -8.92 5.65
N ARG A 94 -0.98 -9.67 6.16
CA ARG A 94 -1.05 -11.13 5.96
C ARG A 94 -1.53 -11.43 4.55
N ILE A 95 -0.87 -12.39 3.91
CA ILE A 95 -1.18 -12.89 2.58
C ILE A 95 -1.26 -14.42 2.60
N PRO A 96 -1.95 -15.06 1.64
CA PRO A 96 -1.86 -16.50 1.47
C PRO A 96 -0.40 -16.93 1.26
N ARG A 97 0.05 -18.00 1.93
CA ARG A 97 1.46 -18.45 1.84
C ARG A 97 1.91 -18.73 0.40
N TRP A 98 1.02 -19.25 -0.45
CA TRP A 98 1.31 -19.52 -1.87
C TRP A 98 1.57 -18.25 -2.71
N ARG A 99 1.20 -17.05 -2.21
CA ARG A 99 1.49 -15.76 -2.84
C ARG A 99 2.86 -15.19 -2.47
N GLN A 100 3.51 -15.72 -1.43
CA GLN A 100 4.80 -15.23 -0.96
C GLN A 100 5.89 -15.38 -2.01
N GLU A 101 6.10 -16.59 -2.54
CA GLU A 101 7.18 -16.85 -3.49
C GLU A 101 7.03 -16.09 -4.82
N PRO A 102 5.83 -16.01 -5.43
CA PRO A 102 5.62 -15.14 -6.58
C PRO A 102 5.96 -13.67 -6.30
N LEU A 103 5.55 -13.14 -5.13
CA LEU A 103 5.87 -11.77 -4.73
C LEU A 103 7.38 -11.57 -4.55
N LYS A 104 8.08 -12.50 -3.89
CA LYS A 104 9.54 -12.43 -3.73
C LYS A 104 10.27 -12.42 -5.08
N ARG A 105 9.86 -13.27 -6.02
CA ARG A 105 10.44 -13.29 -7.38
C ARG A 105 10.21 -11.97 -8.10
N PHE A 106 9.01 -11.42 -8.01
CA PHE A 106 8.68 -10.10 -8.57
C PHE A 106 9.55 -8.98 -7.97
N LEU A 107 9.77 -9.00 -6.65
CA LEU A 107 10.62 -8.02 -5.97
C LEU A 107 12.08 -8.14 -6.42
N ALA A 108 12.58 -9.35 -6.61
CA ALA A 108 13.95 -9.60 -7.09
C ALA A 108 14.16 -9.11 -8.53
N SER A 109 13.18 -9.31 -9.41
CA SER A 109 13.26 -8.82 -10.80
C SER A 109 13.10 -7.30 -10.90
N SER A 110 12.34 -6.68 -10.00
CA SER A 110 12.04 -5.25 -10.03
C SER A 110 13.13 -4.39 -9.36
N LYS A 111 13.95 -4.98 -8.50
CA LYS A 111 15.05 -4.30 -7.78
C LYS A 111 16.42 -4.46 -8.46
N GLN A 112 16.51 -4.95 -9.70
CA GLN A 112 17.80 -4.98 -10.39
C GLN A 112 18.30 -3.55 -10.61
N PRO A 113 19.52 -3.21 -10.19
CA PRO A 113 20.12 -1.93 -10.54
C PRO A 113 20.29 -1.91 -12.05
N VAL A 114 19.80 -0.83 -12.68
CA VAL A 114 20.18 -0.50 -14.04
C VAL A 114 21.71 -0.39 -14.02
N SER A 115 22.38 -1.28 -14.77
CA SER A 115 23.84 -1.28 -14.92
C SER A 115 24.32 -0.02 -15.61
#